data_AF-A0A962CEV5-F1
#
_entry.id   AF-A0A962CEV5-F1
#
_cell.length_a   1.000
_cell.length_b   1.000
_cell.length_c   1.000
_cell.angle_alpha   90.00
_cell.angle_beta   90.00
_cell.angle_gamma   90.00
#
_symmetry.space_group_name_H-M   'P 1'
#
loop_
_entity.id
_entity.type
_entity.pdbx_description
1 polymer ?
#
loop_
_entity_poly.entity_id
_entity_poly.type
_entity_poly.pdbx_seq_one_letter_code
_entity_poly.pdbx_strand_id
1 'polypeptide(L)'
;LSMPVPWIALGGVVCAWYLYLKNPALPERLRKQFNGLYTLLINKYYFDEFNQKVFARGSTALGGFFWHVGDEAVIDNGLVNGSARLVGWASQVARQLQSGYLYHYAFAMIAGLAVLIGWLLLAG
;
A
#
# COMPACT_ATOMS: atom_id res chain seq x y z
N LEU A 1 12.38 -25.77 53.35
CA LEU A 1 11.22 -24.85 53.46
C LEU A 1 11.63 -23.40 53.84
N SER A 2 12.87 -23.00 53.55
CA SER A 2 13.48 -21.71 53.98
C SER A 2 13.55 -20.66 52.86
N MET A 3 12.87 -20.88 51.74
CA MET A 3 12.86 -19.91 50.63
C MET A 3 11.76 -18.86 50.88
N PRO A 4 12.05 -17.56 50.73
CA PRO A 4 11.09 -16.48 50.99
C PRO A 4 9.93 -16.42 49.96
N VAL A 5 10.11 -17.00 48.78
CA VAL A 5 9.15 -16.97 47.66
C VAL A 5 7.74 -17.51 48.01
N PRO A 6 7.57 -18.73 48.57
CA PRO A 6 6.25 -19.25 48.93
C PRO A 6 5.51 -18.39 49.96
N TRP A 7 6.22 -17.77 50.90
CA TRP A 7 5.61 -16.88 51.89
C TRP A 7 5.07 -15.59 51.28
N ILE A 8 5.80 -15.01 50.32
CA ILE A 8 5.36 -13.82 49.58
C ILE A 8 4.15 -14.15 48.71
N ALA A 9 4.18 -15.28 48.01
CA ALA A 9 3.06 -15.73 47.18
C ALA A 9 1.79 -15.96 48.03
N LEU A 10 1.92 -16.62 49.18
CA LEU A 10 0.80 -16.88 50.09
C LEU A 10 0.25 -15.57 50.68
N GLY A 11 1.13 -14.61 51.01
CA GLY A 11 0.74 -13.25 51.40
C GLY A 11 -0.05 -12.53 50.30
N GLY A 12 0.38 -12.64 49.04
CA GLY A 12 -0.33 -12.08 47.88
C GLY A 12 -1.74 -12.66 47.71
N VAL A 13 -1.89 -13.98 47.85
CA VAL A 13 -3.19 -14.67 47.76
C VAL A 13 -4.13 -14.25 48.89
N VAL A 14 -3.64 -14.19 50.13
CA VAL A 14 -4.45 -13.74 51.28
C VAL A 14 -4.87 -12.28 51.12
N CYS A 15 -3.97 -11.42 50.61
CA CYS A 15 -4.27 -10.02 50.32
C CYS A 15 -5.37 -9.89 49.26
N ALA A 16 -5.27 -10.65 48.15
CA ALA A 16 -6.29 -10.66 47.11
C ALA A 16 -7.65 -11.18 47.63
N TRP A 17 -7.65 -12.26 48.43
CA TRP A 17 -8.87 -12.79 49.05
C TRP A 17 -9.57 -11.74 49.92
N TYR A 18 -8.81 -11.02 50.77
CA TYR A 18 -9.37 -9.97 51.62
C TYR A 18 -9.95 -8.80 50.82
N LEU A 19 -9.21 -8.32 49.82
CA LEU A 19 -9.60 -7.18 48.99
C LEU A 19 -10.82 -7.48 48.10
N TYR A 20 -10.95 -8.70 47.58
CA TYR A 20 -12.02 -9.06 46.63
C TYR A 20 -13.24 -9.72 47.29
N LEU A 21 -13.09 -10.53 48.33
CA LEU A 21 -14.24 -11.21 48.98
C LEU A 21 -14.75 -10.51 50.24
N LYS A 22 -13.86 -9.95 51.07
CA LYS A 22 -14.26 -9.44 52.39
C LYS A 22 -14.57 -7.94 52.38
N ASN A 23 -13.82 -7.15 51.64
CA ASN A 23 -14.05 -5.70 51.57
C ASN A 23 -13.75 -5.11 50.17
N PRO A 24 -14.67 -5.25 49.21
CA PRO A 24 -14.52 -4.72 47.86
C PRO A 24 -14.50 -3.18 47.78
N ALA A 25 -14.84 -2.46 48.85
CA ALA A 25 -14.76 -1.00 48.87
C ALA A 25 -13.32 -0.47 48.92
N LEU A 26 -12.36 -1.26 49.42
CA LEU A 26 -10.94 -0.91 49.45
C LEU A 26 -10.31 -0.80 48.04
N PRO A 27 -10.43 -1.81 47.16
CA PRO A 27 -9.90 -1.69 45.80
C PRO A 27 -10.57 -0.58 44.98
N GLU A 28 -11.85 -0.26 45.22
CA GLU A 28 -12.48 0.91 44.59
C GLU A 28 -11.89 2.24 45.05
N ARG A 29 -11.57 2.39 46.35
CA ARG A 29 -10.90 3.58 46.87
C ARG A 29 -9.48 3.72 46.32
N LEU A 30 -8.74 2.61 46.25
CA LEU A 30 -7.42 2.56 45.63
C LEU A 30 -7.47 2.91 44.15
N ARG A 31 -8.48 2.41 43.41
CA ARG A 31 -8.73 2.78 42.02
C ARG A 31 -8.98 4.28 41.87
N LYS A 32 -9.76 4.89 42.77
CA LYS A 32 -10.04 6.34 42.73
C LYS A 32 -8.80 7.18 43.04
N GLN A 33 -7.97 6.77 44.01
CA GLN A 33 -6.74 7.48 44.36
C GLN A 33 -5.64 7.32 43.30
N PHE A 34 -5.46 6.11 42.78
CA PHE A 34 -4.45 5.77 41.77
C PHE A 34 -5.05 5.62 40.38
N ASN A 35 -6.05 6.44 40.04
CA ASN A 35 -6.79 6.30 38.78
C ASN A 35 -5.85 6.36 37.57
N GLY A 36 -4.85 7.24 37.56
CA GLY A 36 -3.87 7.31 36.46
C GLY A 36 -3.08 6.01 36.27
N LEU A 37 -2.58 5.41 37.36
CA LEU A 37 -1.82 4.16 37.31
C LEU A 37 -2.73 2.98 36.94
N TYR A 38 -3.94 2.95 37.50
CA TYR A 38 -4.96 1.97 37.17
C TYR A 38 -5.35 2.03 35.68
N THR A 39 -5.54 3.24 35.15
CA THR A 39 -5.86 3.47 33.74
C THR A 39 -4.70 3.07 32.82
N LEU A 40 -3.45 3.30 33.22
CA LEU A 40 -2.29 2.78 32.50
C LEU A 40 -2.26 1.25 32.47
N LEU A 41 -2.47 0.60 33.61
CA LEU A 41 -2.46 -0.86 33.73
C LEU A 41 -3.61 -1.51 32.96
N ILE A 42 -4.82 -0.97 33.07
CA ILE A 42 -6.02 -1.50 32.41
C ILE A 42 -5.93 -1.34 30.89
N ASN A 43 -5.33 -0.24 30.42
CA ASN A 43 -5.08 -0.01 28.98
C ASN A 43 -3.80 -0.71 28.49
N LYS A 44 -3.26 -1.68 29.24
CA LYS A 44 -2.05 -2.44 28.87
C LYS A 44 -0.89 -1.52 28.45
N TYR A 45 -0.68 -0.44 29.20
CA TYR A 45 0.31 0.59 28.93
C TYR A 45 0.17 1.29 27.56
N TYR A 46 -1.00 1.23 26.93
CA TYR A 46 -1.28 1.78 25.59
C TYR A 46 -0.42 1.21 24.46
N PHE A 47 0.33 0.13 24.68
CA PHE A 47 1.17 -0.49 23.64
C PHE A 47 0.34 -0.98 22.45
N ASP A 48 -0.83 -1.54 22.72
CA ASP A 48 -1.73 -2.05 21.69
C ASP A 48 -2.28 -0.91 20.82
N GLU A 49 -2.76 0.17 21.45
CA GLU A 49 -3.22 1.36 20.75
C GLU A 49 -2.11 2.06 19.95
N PHE A 50 -0.90 2.13 20.50
CA PHE A 50 0.26 2.68 19.81
C PHE A 50 0.57 1.86 18.56
N ASN A 51 0.61 0.53 18.68
CA ASN A 51 0.87 -0.34 17.56
C ASN A 51 -0.20 -0.20 16.46
N GLN A 52 -1.46 -0.18 16.85
CA GLN A 52 -2.58 0.02 15.92
C GLN A 52 -2.50 1.38 15.22
N LYS A 53 -2.22 2.47 15.96
CA LYS A 53 -2.22 3.83 15.42
C LYS A 53 -0.99 4.14 14.59
N VAL A 54 0.18 3.65 14.97
CA VAL A 54 1.45 4.00 14.33
C VAL A 54 1.81 2.97 13.27
N PHE A 55 1.91 1.69 13.65
CA PHE A 55 2.37 0.67 12.70
C PHE A 55 1.27 0.22 11.75
N ALA A 56 0.07 -0.12 12.25
CA ALA A 56 -0.99 -0.62 11.37
C ALA A 56 -1.47 0.47 10.40
N ARG A 57 -1.89 1.63 10.91
CA ARG A 57 -2.31 2.74 10.03
C ARG A 57 -1.17 3.30 9.20
N GLY A 58 0.05 3.42 9.76
CA GLY A 58 1.21 3.90 9.01
C GLY A 58 1.55 2.98 7.84
N SER A 59 1.57 1.66 8.06
CA SER A 59 1.83 0.67 7.01
C SER A 59 0.76 0.69 5.93
N THR A 60 -0.53 0.79 6.30
CA THR A 60 -1.62 0.85 5.31
C THR A 60 -1.57 2.15 4.50
N ALA A 61 -1.26 3.28 5.13
CA ALA A 61 -1.13 4.56 4.44
C ALA A 61 0.06 4.58 3.48
N LEU A 62 1.22 4.05 3.89
CA LEU A 62 2.39 3.90 3.03
C LEU A 62 2.11 2.96 1.86
N GLY A 63 1.44 1.83 2.11
CA GLY A 63 1.04 0.90 1.05
C GLY A 63 0.09 1.56 0.04
N GLY A 64 -0.91 2.31 0.53
CA GLY A 64 -1.84 3.06 -0.32
C GLY A 64 -1.14 4.13 -1.16
N PHE A 65 -0.18 4.84 -0.59
CA PHE A 65 0.63 5.83 -1.30
C PHE A 65 1.45 5.18 -2.42
N PHE A 66 2.15 4.07 -2.14
CA PHE A 66 2.91 3.34 -3.15
C PHE A 66 2.01 2.76 -4.26
N TRP A 67 0.80 2.31 -3.94
CA TRP A 67 -0.16 1.85 -4.93
C TRP A 67 -0.61 2.98 -5.88
N HIS A 68 -1.04 4.12 -5.33
CA HIS A 68 -1.53 5.23 -6.15
C HIS A 68 -0.41 5.92 -6.95
N VAL A 69 0.76 6.11 -6.34
CA VAL A 69 1.88 6.78 -7.01
C VAL A 69 2.64 5.83 -7.94
N GLY A 70 2.77 4.56 -7.57
CA GLY A 70 3.47 3.57 -8.37
C GLY A 70 2.62 3.08 -9.55
N ASP A 71 1.53 2.38 -9.27
CA ASP A 71 0.78 1.69 -10.31
C ASP A 71 -0.08 2.67 -11.13
N GLU A 72 -0.89 3.50 -10.49
CA GLU A 72 -1.85 4.34 -11.21
C GLU A 72 -1.18 5.50 -11.97
N ALA A 73 -0.16 6.12 -11.39
CA ALA A 73 0.52 7.25 -12.04
C ALA A 73 1.56 6.82 -13.08
N VAL A 74 2.38 5.80 -12.79
CA VAL A 74 3.48 5.41 -13.69
C VAL A 74 3.01 4.41 -14.75
N ILE A 75 2.26 3.38 -14.36
CA ILE A 75 1.87 2.31 -15.28
C ILE A 75 0.68 2.76 -16.14
N ASP A 76 -0.42 3.14 -15.51
CA ASP A 76 -1.65 3.47 -16.24
C ASP A 76 -1.53 4.80 -16.99
N ASN A 77 -1.17 5.88 -16.30
CA ASN A 77 -1.10 7.20 -16.92
C ASN A 77 0.18 7.45 -17.73
N GLY A 78 1.31 6.91 -17.31
CA GLY A 78 2.59 7.05 -17.99
C GLY A 78 2.71 6.13 -19.20
N LEU A 79 2.84 4.83 -18.95
CA LEU A 79 3.19 3.85 -19.98
C LEU A 79 2.00 3.46 -20.86
N VAL A 80 0.86 3.11 -20.28
CA VAL A 80 -0.29 2.60 -21.05
C VAL A 80 -0.97 3.73 -21.81
N ASN A 81 -1.37 4.81 -21.13
CA ASN A 81 -2.05 5.92 -21.80
C ASN A 81 -1.10 6.69 -22.73
N GLY A 82 0.18 6.82 -22.37
CA GLY A 82 1.20 7.42 -23.23
C GLY A 82 1.42 6.64 -24.53
N SER A 83 1.60 5.32 -24.44
CA SER A 83 1.75 4.47 -25.63
C SER A 83 0.49 4.44 -26.50
N ALA A 84 -0.70 4.36 -25.90
CA ALA A 84 -1.97 4.43 -26.63
C ALA A 84 -2.13 5.76 -27.38
N ARG A 85 -1.75 6.89 -26.77
CA ARG A 85 -1.75 8.21 -27.41
C ARG A 85 -0.77 8.30 -28.58
N LEU A 86 0.43 7.73 -28.43
CA LEU A 86 1.43 7.68 -29.50
C LEU A 86 0.93 6.88 -30.70
N VAL A 87 0.37 5.69 -30.46
CA VAL A 87 -0.22 4.84 -31.51
C VAL A 87 -1.40 5.55 -32.17
N GLY A 88 -2.26 6.21 -31.38
CA GLY A 88 -3.38 6.99 -31.90
C GLY A 88 -2.94 8.15 -32.78
N TRP A 89 -1.92 8.90 -32.35
CA TRP A 89 -1.33 9.99 -33.13
C TRP A 89 -0.71 9.47 -34.43
N ALA A 90 0.12 8.42 -34.36
CA ALA A 90 0.72 7.80 -35.54
C ALA A 90 -0.36 7.33 -36.54
N SER A 91 -1.44 6.73 -36.04
CA SER A 91 -2.58 6.30 -36.85
C SER A 91 -3.30 7.47 -37.51
N GLN A 92 -3.45 8.61 -36.82
CA GLN A 92 -4.05 9.82 -37.39
C GLN A 92 -3.19 10.44 -38.49
N VAL A 93 -1.87 10.46 -38.31
CA VAL A 93 -0.92 10.93 -39.33
C VAL A 93 -0.94 9.99 -40.54
N ALA A 94 -0.88 8.68 -40.31
CA ALA A 94 -0.95 7.68 -41.38
C ALA A 94 -2.27 7.80 -42.18
N ARG A 95 -3.39 8.09 -41.51
CA ARG A 95 -4.67 8.32 -42.17
C ARG A 95 -4.66 9.54 -43.10
N GLN A 96 -3.90 10.59 -42.79
CA GLN A 96 -3.80 11.78 -43.65
C GLN A 96 -2.98 11.51 -44.92
N LEU A 97 -2.02 10.59 -44.88
CA LEU A 97 -1.29 10.14 -46.07
C LEU A 97 -2.20 9.40 -47.06
N GLN A 98 -3.31 8.84 -46.57
CA GLN A 98 -4.33 8.21 -47.39
C GLN A 98 -5.32 9.25 -47.95
N SER A 99 -4.86 10.08 -48.88
CA SER A 99 -5.60 11.24 -49.44
C SER A 99 -6.79 10.87 -50.35
N GLY A 100 -6.97 9.58 -50.67
CA GLY A 100 -8.08 9.09 -51.51
C GLY A 100 -7.91 9.36 -53.02
N TYR A 101 -6.90 10.12 -53.43
CA TYR A 101 -6.61 10.39 -54.85
C TYR A 101 -5.89 9.21 -55.52
N LEU A 102 -6.47 8.71 -56.61
CA LEU A 102 -5.94 7.55 -57.36
C LEU A 102 -4.49 7.74 -57.83
N TYR A 103 -4.11 8.99 -58.16
CA TYR A 103 -2.75 9.35 -58.58
C TYR A 103 -1.68 9.04 -57.52
N HIS A 104 -1.98 9.25 -56.22
CA HIS A 104 -1.02 8.98 -55.15
C HIS A 104 -0.75 7.48 -55.00
N TYR A 105 -1.78 6.64 -55.18
CA TYR A 105 -1.62 5.19 -55.15
C TYR A 105 -0.81 4.68 -56.35
N ALA A 106 -1.08 5.17 -57.56
CA ALA A 106 -0.34 4.78 -58.76
C ALA A 106 1.16 5.13 -58.64
N PHE A 107 1.45 6.34 -58.15
CA PHE A 107 2.83 6.78 -57.89
C PHE A 107 3.53 5.90 -56.85
N ALA A 108 2.87 5.59 -55.72
CA ALA A 108 3.42 4.73 -54.68
C ALA A 108 3.71 3.31 -55.18
N MET A 109 2.86 2.73 -56.04
CA MET A 109 3.08 1.40 -56.62
C MET A 109 4.32 1.36 -57.52
N ILE A 110 4.49 2.34 -58.41
CA ILE A 110 5.64 2.40 -59.32
C ILE A 110 6.93 2.60 -58.51
N ALA A 111 6.92 3.52 -57.53
CA ALA A 111 8.06 3.76 -56.66
C ALA A 111 8.42 2.50 -55.83
N GLY A 112 7.42 1.82 -55.26
CA GLY A 112 7.62 0.58 -54.51
C GLY A 112 8.24 -0.53 -55.36
N LEU A 113 7.76 -0.71 -56.60
CA LEU A 113 8.33 -1.69 -57.53
C LEU A 113 9.79 -1.35 -57.89
N ALA A 114 10.09 -0.08 -58.17
CA ALA A 114 11.44 0.36 -58.49
C ALA A 114 12.41 0.14 -57.33
N VAL A 115 11.99 0.43 -56.09
CA VAL A 115 12.79 0.18 -54.87
C VAL A 115 13.02 -1.32 -54.68
N LEU A 116 11.99 -2.15 -54.88
CA LEU A 116 12.09 -3.60 -54.67
C LEU A 116 13.03 -4.24 -55.69
N ILE A 117 12.94 -3.85 -56.96
CA ILE A 117 13.86 -4.28 -58.02
C ILE A 117 15.29 -3.78 -57.73
N GLY A 118 15.44 -2.52 -57.37
CA GLY A 118 16.75 -1.95 -57.02
C GLY A 118 17.39 -2.65 -55.82
N TRP A 119 16.61 -2.97 -54.79
CA TRP A 119 17.08 -3.74 -53.64
C TRP A 119 17.50 -5.16 -54.04
N LEU A 120 16.69 -5.86 -54.84
CA LEU A 120 17.00 -7.22 -55.29
C LEU A 120 18.30 -7.27 -56.12
N LEU A 121 18.54 -6.26 -56.96
CA LEU A 121 19.74 -6.16 -57.79
C LEU A 121 21.01 -5.79 -57.00
N LEU A 122 20.86 -5.13 -55.84
CA LEU A 122 21.97 -4.78 -54.96
C LEU A 122 22.26 -5.85 -53.90
N ALA A 123 21.23 -6.60 -53.50
CA ALA A 123 21.31 -7.66 -52.50
C ALA A 123 21.61 -9.04 -53.08
N GLY A 124 21.39 -9.24 -54.39
CA GLY A 124 21.83 -10.41 -55.17
C GLY A 124 23.18 -10.17 -55.81
#